data_AF-A0A7X5DX21-F1
#
_entry.id   AF-A0A7X5DX21-F1
#
_cell.length_a   1.000
_cell.length_b   1.000
_cell.length_c   1.000
_cell.angle_alpha   90.00
_cell.angle_beta   90.00
_cell.angle_gamma   90.00
#
_symmetry.space_group_name_H-M   'P 1'
#
loop_
_entity.id
_entity.type
_entity.pdbx_description
1 polymer ?
#
loop_
_entity_poly.entity_id
_entity_poly.type
_entity_poly.pdbx_seq_one_letter_code
_entity_poly.pdbx_strand_id
1 'polypeptide(L)'
;LIQKQFKDRKVDIVIDYEHQTLADIQAPAGGWIKELHKGEDAILAKVEWTARAAGYLKNKEYRYLSPVVLVRKRDKKATAIHSVALTNTPAIDGMFALVNALKTEDISERGNIMDLKELAKILGLPESATEEEIKKAAGDAARAAEKLKDMEDRQPEGKEVVANSTILSMLDLKPDAKTEDVAASIMALKAGGANLQAELNALKERMQEKDAEEEVQKALKAGKITAAQTEWAKEYAIKDLKGFKGFIDKAPIVVPQGRLDLKDAPETSGCDEVDIEILKNMGVGMDDVKNYGEED
;
A
#
# COMPACT_ATOMS: atom_id res chain seq x y z
N LEU A 1 -33.90 30.82 10.22
CA LEU A 1 -33.05 31.45 9.17
C LEU A 1 -32.21 30.41 8.47
N ILE A 2 -31.33 29.70 9.18
CA ILE A 2 -30.48 28.63 8.62
C ILE A 2 -31.28 27.56 7.86
N GLN A 3 -32.32 26.97 8.46
CA GLN A 3 -33.13 25.94 7.80
C GLN A 3 -33.85 26.45 6.54
N LYS A 4 -34.31 27.71 6.55
CA LYS A 4 -34.92 28.35 5.38
C LYS A 4 -33.89 28.52 4.27
N GLN A 5 -32.72 29.06 4.59
CA GLN A 5 -31.65 29.26 3.62
C GLN A 5 -31.12 27.93 3.04
N PHE A 6 -31.06 26.87 3.84
CA PHE A 6 -30.72 25.53 3.36
C PHE A 6 -31.73 25.03 2.32
N LYS A 7 -33.03 25.10 2.63
CA LYS A 7 -34.11 24.72 1.70
C LYS A 7 -34.12 25.58 0.44
N ASP A 8 -33.88 26.88 0.57
CA ASP A 8 -33.86 27.83 -0.55
C ASP A 8 -32.65 27.58 -1.48
N ARG A 9 -31.49 27.18 -0.94
CA ARG A 9 -30.28 26.87 -1.73
C ARG A 9 -30.45 25.63 -2.60
N LYS A 10 -31.26 24.64 -2.18
CA LYS A 10 -31.44 23.34 -2.86
C LYS A 10 -30.13 22.62 -3.19
N VAL A 11 -29.09 22.88 -2.41
CA VAL A 11 -27.76 22.28 -2.53
C VAL A 11 -27.40 21.72 -1.18
N ASP A 12 -26.98 20.46 -1.17
CA ASP A 12 -26.54 19.76 0.03
C ASP A 12 -25.30 20.45 0.63
N ILE A 13 -25.19 20.44 1.95
CA ILE A 13 -24.00 21.01 2.61
C ILE A 13 -22.94 19.93 2.67
N VAL A 14 -21.75 20.24 2.16
CA VAL A 14 -20.60 19.35 2.20
C VAL A 14 -20.08 19.19 3.63
N ILE A 15 -19.76 17.94 3.97
CA ILE A 15 -18.91 17.62 5.11
C ILE A 15 -17.51 17.31 4.57
N ASP A 16 -16.51 18.11 4.93
CA ASP A 16 -15.11 17.91 4.54
C ASP A 16 -14.28 17.37 5.72
N TYR A 17 -12.96 17.27 5.53
CA TYR A 17 -12.02 16.91 6.59
C TYR A 17 -11.26 18.17 7.00
N GLU A 18 -11.17 18.46 8.29
CA GLU A 18 -10.31 19.54 8.85
C GLU A 18 -10.46 20.91 8.13
N HIS A 19 -11.67 21.27 7.71
CA HIS A 19 -11.99 22.52 7.00
C HIS A 19 -11.25 22.71 5.67
N GLN A 20 -10.89 21.61 5.01
CA GLN A 20 -10.20 21.64 3.72
C GLN A 20 -10.96 22.45 2.65
N THR A 21 -12.30 22.55 2.69
CA THR A 21 -13.07 23.37 1.72
C THR A 21 -12.80 24.88 1.88
N LEU A 22 -12.30 25.31 3.04
CA LEU A 22 -11.89 26.69 3.27
C LEU A 22 -10.43 26.94 2.90
N ALA A 23 -9.63 25.88 2.80
CA ALA A 23 -8.26 25.95 2.32
C ALA A 23 -8.25 25.76 0.80
N ASP A 24 -7.33 26.42 0.10
CA ASP A 24 -7.19 26.28 -1.36
C ASP A 24 -6.41 25.00 -1.70
N ILE A 25 -6.91 23.87 -1.19
CA ILE A 25 -6.33 22.53 -1.31
C ILE A 25 -7.41 21.55 -1.76
N GLN A 26 -6.98 20.35 -2.15
CA GLN A 26 -7.91 19.29 -2.51
C GLN A 26 -8.80 18.93 -1.30
N ALA A 27 -10.11 19.20 -1.43
CA ALA A 27 -11.11 18.98 -0.38
C ALA A 27 -12.10 17.87 -0.80
N PRO A 28 -11.76 16.58 -0.61
CA PRO A 28 -12.70 15.49 -0.86
C PRO A 28 -13.85 15.55 0.16
N ALA A 29 -15.08 15.35 -0.31
CA ALA A 29 -16.25 15.25 0.58
C ALA A 29 -16.17 13.98 1.44
N GLY A 30 -16.24 14.15 2.75
CA GLY A 30 -16.48 13.08 3.71
C GLY A 30 -17.96 12.68 3.79
N GLY A 31 -18.87 13.61 3.52
CA GLY A 31 -20.31 13.34 3.47
C GLY A 31 -21.13 14.54 3.02
N TRP A 32 -22.45 14.36 3.03
CA TRP A 32 -23.41 15.37 2.60
C TRP A 32 -24.57 15.48 3.58
N ILE A 33 -24.85 16.69 4.05
CA ILE A 33 -26.04 16.98 4.85
C ILE A 33 -27.22 17.16 3.91
N LYS A 34 -28.19 16.24 3.99
CA LYS A 34 -29.41 16.22 3.17
C LYS A 34 -30.57 16.95 3.82
N GLU A 35 -30.63 16.96 5.14
CA GLU A 35 -31.72 17.58 5.90
C GLU A 35 -31.20 18.25 7.17
N LEU A 36 -31.82 19.37 7.55
CA LEU A 36 -31.56 20.09 8.80
C LEU A 36 -32.86 20.25 9.59
N HIS A 37 -32.80 19.88 10.86
CA HIS A 37 -33.90 19.93 11.82
C HIS A 37 -33.46 20.70 13.06
N LYS A 38 -34.39 21.45 13.66
CA LYS A 38 -34.14 22.12 14.94
C LYS A 38 -34.56 21.14 16.05
N GLY A 39 -33.59 20.65 16.83
CA GLY A 39 -33.85 19.93 18.09
C GLY A 39 -34.07 20.89 19.24
N GLU A 40 -34.26 20.35 20.45
CA GLU A 40 -34.43 21.14 21.68
C GLU A 40 -33.15 21.91 22.03
N ASP A 41 -32.00 21.21 22.05
CA ASP A 41 -30.71 21.80 22.45
C ASP A 41 -29.69 21.95 21.30
N ALA A 42 -29.94 21.33 20.14
CA ALA A 42 -28.99 21.31 19.04
C ALA A 42 -29.67 21.35 17.66
N ILE A 43 -28.90 21.73 16.63
CA ILE A 43 -29.30 21.55 15.23
C ILE A 43 -28.96 20.11 14.84
N LEU A 44 -29.98 19.35 14.45
CA LEU A 44 -29.83 17.97 14.00
C LEU A 44 -29.73 17.95 12.47
N ALA A 45 -28.88 17.07 11.95
CA ALA A 45 -28.63 16.93 10.52
C ALA A 45 -28.75 15.47 10.09
N LYS A 46 -29.42 15.22 8.97
CA LYS A 46 -29.37 13.91 8.31
C LYS A 46 -28.20 13.91 7.33
N VAL A 47 -27.27 12.99 7.54
CA VAL A 47 -26.01 12.92 6.81
C VAL A 47 -25.93 11.64 6.00
N GLU A 48 -25.50 11.78 4.75
CA GLU A 48 -25.07 10.67 3.91
C GLU A 48 -23.54 10.65 3.89
N TRP A 49 -22.95 9.61 4.50
CA TRP A 49 -21.49 9.46 4.62
C TRP A 49 -20.90 8.75 3.41
N THR A 50 -19.71 9.18 3.00
CA THR A 50 -18.89 8.39 2.07
C THR A 50 -18.32 7.15 2.76
N ALA A 51 -17.99 6.11 1.98
CA ALA A 51 -17.39 4.89 2.51
C ALA A 51 -16.08 5.17 3.29
N ARG A 52 -15.28 6.14 2.82
CA ARG A 52 -14.04 6.55 3.48
C ARG A 52 -14.31 7.21 4.84
N ALA A 53 -15.22 8.19 4.90
CA ALA A 53 -15.58 8.84 6.15
C ALA A 53 -16.22 7.88 7.16
N ALA A 54 -17.06 6.96 6.68
CA ALA A 54 -17.63 5.90 7.52
C ALA A 54 -16.53 5.02 8.15
N GLY A 55 -15.47 4.71 7.40
CA GLY A 55 -14.28 4.03 7.91
C GLY A 55 -13.59 4.81 9.02
N TYR A 56 -13.32 6.09 8.80
CA TYR A 56 -12.68 6.94 9.81
C TYR A 56 -13.51 7.11 11.10
N LEU A 57 -14.83 7.25 10.97
CA LEU A 57 -15.74 7.29 12.12
C LEU A 57 -15.70 5.96 12.88
N LYS A 58 -15.78 4.82 12.17
CA LYS A 58 -15.72 3.48 12.78
C LYS A 58 -14.40 3.26 13.54
N ASN A 59 -13.29 3.72 12.99
CA ASN A 59 -11.96 3.63 13.59
C ASN A 59 -11.70 4.70 14.67
N LYS A 60 -12.66 5.63 14.88
CA LYS A 60 -12.52 6.78 15.79
C LYS A 60 -11.36 7.72 15.42
N GLU A 61 -10.99 7.77 14.15
CA GLU A 61 -9.96 8.70 13.63
C GLU A 61 -10.47 10.14 13.58
N TYR A 62 -11.79 10.33 13.43
CA TYR A 62 -12.48 11.60 13.62
C TYR A 62 -13.62 11.43 14.61
N ARG A 63 -13.78 12.39 15.52
CA ARG A 63 -14.78 12.29 16.59
C ARG A 63 -15.84 13.40 16.59
N TYR A 64 -15.57 14.57 16.02
CA TYR A 64 -16.46 15.73 16.13
C TYR A 64 -16.79 16.34 14.76
N LEU A 65 -17.88 17.13 14.74
CA LEU A 65 -18.18 18.05 13.64
C LEU A 65 -17.88 19.48 14.04
N SER A 66 -17.33 20.27 13.12
CA SER A 66 -17.14 21.70 13.29
C SER A 66 -17.85 22.46 12.17
N PRO A 67 -19.01 23.09 12.42
CA PRO A 67 -19.72 23.84 11.39
C PRO A 67 -19.08 25.20 11.13
N VAL A 68 -19.04 25.60 9.86
CA VAL A 68 -18.67 26.95 9.43
C VAL A 68 -19.95 27.74 9.19
N VAL A 69 -20.24 28.69 10.08
CA VAL A 69 -21.45 29.51 10.02
C VAL A 69 -21.19 30.87 9.40
N LEU A 70 -22.07 31.30 8.51
CA LEU A 70 -22.10 32.67 8.02
C LEU A 70 -22.85 33.54 9.03
N VAL A 71 -22.18 34.58 9.53
CA VAL A 71 -22.70 35.49 10.54
C VAL A 71 -22.98 36.85 9.92
N ARG A 72 -24.18 37.38 10.17
CA ARG A 72 -24.57 38.70 9.69
C ARG A 72 -23.85 39.79 10.48
N LYS A 73 -23.15 40.70 9.79
CA LYS A 73 -22.30 41.73 10.43
C LYS A 73 -23.03 42.68 11.39
N ARG A 74 -24.29 43.04 11.09
CA ARG A 74 -25.05 44.04 11.86
C ARG A 74 -25.45 43.60 13.27
N ASP A 75 -25.76 42.32 13.46
CA ASP A 75 -26.34 41.80 14.71
C ASP A 75 -25.71 40.49 15.18
N LYS A 76 -24.61 40.08 14.54
CA LYS A 76 -23.83 38.89 14.87
C LYS A 76 -24.64 37.59 14.93
N LYS A 77 -25.79 37.53 14.27
CA LYS A 77 -26.62 36.31 14.19
C LYS A 77 -26.13 35.37 13.10
N ALA A 78 -26.04 34.08 13.41
CA ALA A 78 -25.79 33.02 12.44
C ALA A 78 -26.98 32.93 11.46
N THR A 79 -26.70 33.13 10.17
CA THR A 79 -27.72 33.14 9.11
C THR A 79 -27.72 31.87 8.29
N ALA A 80 -26.54 31.29 8.03
CA ALA A 80 -26.37 30.10 7.19
C ALA A 80 -25.27 29.19 7.73
N ILE A 81 -25.28 27.93 7.30
CA ILE A 81 -24.14 27.02 7.38
C ILE A 81 -23.52 26.96 5.98
N HIS A 82 -22.22 27.18 5.89
CA HIS A 82 -21.47 27.13 4.63
C HIS A 82 -21.01 25.70 4.32
N SER A 83 -20.27 25.11 5.26
CA SER A 83 -19.70 23.76 5.24
C SER A 83 -19.60 23.23 6.67
N VAL A 84 -19.37 21.94 6.82
CA VAL A 84 -19.08 21.31 8.12
C VAL A 84 -17.81 20.46 7.98
N ALA A 85 -16.94 20.45 8.98
CA ALA A 85 -15.73 19.64 8.95
C ALA A 85 -15.80 18.47 9.92
N LEU A 86 -15.38 17.28 9.48
CA LEU A 86 -14.93 16.21 10.36
C LEU A 86 -13.58 16.59 10.95
N THR A 87 -13.51 16.73 12.28
CA THR A 87 -12.29 17.15 12.97
C THR A 87 -12.21 16.57 14.38
N ASN A 88 -11.01 16.50 14.93
CA ASN A 88 -10.77 16.17 16.34
C ASN A 88 -10.72 17.41 17.24
N THR A 89 -10.63 18.60 16.67
CA THR A 89 -10.55 19.89 17.38
C THR A 89 -11.66 20.82 16.89
N PRO A 90 -12.92 20.62 17.32
CA PRO A 90 -14.03 21.44 16.87
C PRO A 90 -13.91 22.86 17.43
N ALA A 91 -14.42 23.83 16.67
CA ALA A 91 -14.41 25.25 17.08
C ALA A 91 -15.46 25.59 18.15
N ILE A 92 -16.36 24.66 18.48
CA ILE A 92 -17.41 24.82 19.49
C ILE A 92 -17.08 23.91 20.67
N ASP A 93 -16.91 24.50 21.84
CA ASP A 93 -16.71 23.78 23.09
C ASP A 93 -17.97 22.98 23.45
N GLY A 94 -17.78 21.73 23.90
CA GLY A 94 -18.89 20.85 24.29
C GLY A 94 -19.64 20.18 23.13
N MET A 95 -19.06 20.15 21.92
CA MET A 95 -19.64 19.42 20.79
C MET A 95 -19.79 17.92 21.08
N PHE A 96 -20.96 17.37 20.76
CA PHE A 96 -21.23 15.94 20.90
C PHE A 96 -20.30 15.11 20.00
N ALA A 97 -19.70 14.06 20.56
CA ALA A 97 -18.94 13.10 19.77
C ALA A 97 -19.89 12.33 18.84
N LEU A 98 -19.56 12.27 17.54
CA LEU A 98 -20.32 11.52 16.53
C LEU A 98 -20.36 10.02 16.84
N VAL A 99 -19.24 9.50 17.33
CA VAL A 99 -19.11 8.14 17.84
C VAL A 99 -18.93 8.25 19.33
N ASN A 100 -20.00 8.63 20.02
CA ASN A 100 -20.07 8.45 21.45
C ASN A 100 -20.61 7.04 21.71
N ALA A 101 -19.98 6.30 22.63
CA ALA A 101 -20.59 5.13 23.25
C ALA A 101 -21.71 5.55 24.21
N LEU A 102 -22.54 6.52 23.79
CA LEU A 102 -23.81 6.78 24.43
C LEU A 102 -24.71 5.66 23.96
N LYS A 103 -25.02 4.76 24.89
CA LYS A 103 -26.21 3.94 24.80
C LYS A 103 -27.36 4.86 24.46
N THR A 104 -28.10 4.50 23.43
CA THR A 104 -29.28 5.19 22.92
C THR A 104 -30.46 5.09 23.90
N GLU A 105 -30.22 5.41 25.17
CA GLU A 105 -31.18 5.29 26.29
C GLU A 105 -31.74 6.67 26.71
N ASP A 106 -31.09 7.79 26.35
CA ASP A 106 -31.51 9.14 26.78
C ASP A 106 -32.19 10.01 25.72
N ILE A 107 -32.54 9.47 24.54
CA ILE A 107 -33.30 10.23 23.52
C ILE A 107 -34.36 9.34 22.85
N SER A 108 -35.41 8.96 23.57
CA SER A 108 -36.72 8.66 22.94
C SER A 108 -37.86 8.53 23.95
N GLU A 109 -38.46 9.66 24.36
CA GLU A 109 -39.92 9.73 24.40
C GLU A 109 -40.44 9.79 22.95
N ARG A 110 -40.50 8.63 22.29
CA ARG A 110 -41.48 8.25 21.26
C ARG A 110 -41.10 6.92 20.61
N GLY A 111 -41.85 5.89 20.99
CA GLY A 111 -42.30 4.84 20.07
C GLY A 111 -41.33 3.71 19.76
N ASN A 112 -40.99 2.89 20.76
CA ASN A 112 -40.62 1.49 20.52
C ASN A 112 -41.67 0.59 21.20
N ILE A 113 -42.76 0.31 20.49
CA ILE A 113 -43.55 -0.88 20.77
C ILE A 113 -42.82 -2.01 20.02
N MET A 114 -41.86 -2.65 20.69
CA MET A 114 -41.42 -3.98 20.27
C MET A 114 -42.61 -4.91 20.49
N ASP A 115 -43.00 -5.63 19.43
CA ASP A 115 -44.15 -6.51 19.43
C ASP A 115 -43.93 -7.62 20.48
N LEU A 116 -44.77 -7.65 21.52
CA LEU A 116 -44.66 -8.56 22.68
C LEU A 116 -44.56 -10.03 22.25
N LYS A 117 -45.08 -10.37 21.07
CA LYS A 117 -45.01 -11.70 20.47
C LYS A 117 -43.61 -12.11 20.04
N GLU A 118 -42.80 -11.19 19.51
CA GLU A 118 -41.42 -11.48 19.15
C GLU A 118 -40.55 -11.68 20.38
N LEU A 119 -40.77 -10.89 21.43
CA LEU A 119 -40.08 -11.05 22.72
C LEU A 119 -40.45 -12.38 23.39
N ALA A 120 -41.73 -12.77 23.37
CA ALA A 120 -42.16 -14.08 23.87
C ALA A 120 -41.48 -15.22 23.10
N LYS A 121 -41.39 -15.12 21.77
CA LYS A 121 -40.72 -16.13 20.92
C LYS A 121 -39.22 -16.25 21.19
N ILE A 122 -38.51 -15.12 21.34
CA ILE A 122 -37.07 -15.10 21.66
C ILE A 122 -36.81 -15.69 23.04
N LEU A 123 -37.71 -15.46 24.00
CA LEU A 123 -37.62 -15.98 25.37
C LEU A 123 -38.21 -17.41 25.53
N GLY A 124 -38.67 -18.04 24.45
CA GLY A 124 -39.23 -19.40 24.47
C GLY A 124 -40.60 -19.53 25.15
N LEU A 125 -41.33 -18.41 25.30
CA LEU A 125 -42.66 -18.34 25.89
C LEU A 125 -43.77 -18.46 24.83
N PRO A 126 -44.97 -18.95 25.20
CA PRO A 126 -46.12 -18.96 24.31
C PRO A 126 -46.55 -17.53 23.91
N GLU A 127 -47.08 -17.36 22.70
CA GLU A 127 -47.49 -16.05 22.16
C GLU A 127 -48.62 -15.34 22.95
N SER A 128 -49.26 -16.06 23.88
CA SER A 128 -50.27 -15.53 24.81
C SER A 128 -49.67 -15.06 26.14
N ALA A 129 -48.35 -15.06 26.29
CA ALA A 129 -47.68 -14.64 27.52
C ALA A 129 -47.97 -13.17 27.83
N THR A 130 -48.34 -12.90 29.07
CA THR A 130 -48.62 -11.55 29.55
C THR A 130 -47.33 -10.76 29.75
N GLU A 131 -47.40 -9.43 29.71
CA GLU A 131 -46.22 -8.55 29.83
C GLU A 131 -45.42 -8.80 31.13
N GLU A 132 -46.11 -9.16 32.21
CA GLU A 132 -45.49 -9.51 33.50
C GLU A 132 -44.72 -10.85 33.45
N GLU A 133 -45.19 -11.82 32.67
CA GLU A 133 -44.51 -13.10 32.48
C GLU A 133 -43.26 -12.94 31.60
N ILE A 134 -43.32 -12.07 30.59
CA ILE A 134 -42.18 -11.72 29.73
C ILE A 134 -41.11 -10.99 30.53
N LYS A 135 -41.48 -10.01 31.38
CA LYS A 135 -40.54 -9.31 32.25
C LYS A 135 -39.87 -10.25 33.26
N LYS A 136 -40.65 -11.18 33.83
CA LYS A 136 -40.10 -12.17 34.77
C LYS A 136 -39.13 -13.12 34.08
N ALA A 137 -39.47 -13.65 32.91
CA ALA A 137 -38.59 -14.53 32.15
C ALA A 137 -37.32 -13.81 31.64
N ALA A 138 -37.43 -12.55 31.23
CA ALA A 138 -36.27 -11.73 30.87
C ALA A 138 -35.37 -11.47 32.10
N GLY A 139 -35.97 -11.22 33.28
CA GLY A 139 -35.24 -11.08 34.54
C GLY A 139 -34.55 -12.37 34.98
N ASP A 140 -35.20 -13.52 34.81
CA ASP A 140 -34.62 -14.84 35.12
C ASP A 140 -33.51 -15.21 34.13
N ALA A 141 -33.64 -14.86 32.84
CA ALA A 141 -32.58 -15.01 31.84
C ALA A 141 -31.39 -14.09 32.11
N ALA A 142 -31.64 -12.85 32.56
CA ALA A 142 -30.58 -11.93 32.97
C ALA A 142 -29.83 -12.45 34.21
N ARG A 143 -30.55 -12.98 35.20
CA ARG A 143 -29.94 -13.61 36.39
C ARG A 143 -29.20 -14.90 36.09
N ALA A 144 -29.66 -15.69 35.11
CA ALA A 144 -28.94 -16.86 34.63
C ALA A 144 -27.65 -16.47 33.90
N ALA A 145 -27.67 -15.39 33.10
CA ALA A 145 -26.48 -14.81 32.46
C ALA A 145 -25.50 -14.22 33.48
N GLU A 146 -25.99 -13.64 34.59
CA GLU A 146 -25.16 -13.17 35.69
C GLU A 146 -24.49 -14.33 36.44
N LYS A 147 -25.24 -15.41 36.72
CA LYS A 147 -24.68 -16.64 37.32
C LYS A 147 -23.68 -17.37 36.43
N LEU A 148 -23.78 -17.23 35.10
CA LEU A 148 -22.78 -17.72 34.14
C LEU A 148 -21.49 -16.88 34.19
N LYS A 149 -21.59 -15.57 34.43
CA LYS A 149 -20.43 -14.68 34.64
C LYS A 149 -19.72 -14.95 35.97
N ASP A 150 -20.45 -15.24 37.04
CA ASP A 150 -19.85 -15.60 38.34
C ASP A 150 -19.15 -16.98 38.34
N MET A 151 -19.44 -17.83 37.34
CA MET A 151 -18.70 -19.09 37.11
C MET A 151 -17.48 -18.90 36.19
N GLU A 152 -17.37 -17.80 35.45
CA GLU A 152 -16.17 -17.45 34.66
C GLU A 152 -15.03 -16.86 35.52
N ASP A 153 -15.32 -16.36 36.73
CA ASP A 153 -14.33 -15.76 37.65
C ASP A 153 -13.60 -16.78 38.55
N ARG A 154 -13.84 -18.09 38.36
CA ARG A 154 -12.95 -19.14 38.85
C ARG A 154 -12.15 -19.73 37.69
N GLN A 155 -11.06 -19.06 37.35
CA GLN A 155 -9.97 -19.62 36.54
C GLN A 155 -9.53 -21.00 37.08
N PRO A 156 -9.57 -22.06 36.27
CA PRO A 156 -8.41 -22.91 36.11
C PRO A 156 -7.46 -22.24 35.10
N GLU A 157 -6.17 -22.28 35.39
CA GLU A 157 -5.11 -21.74 34.54
C GLU A 157 -5.24 -22.22 33.08
N GLY A 158 -5.09 -21.28 32.14
CA GLY A 158 -4.73 -21.57 30.76
C GLY A 158 -5.90 -21.78 29.78
N LYS A 159 -6.51 -20.68 29.32
CA LYS A 159 -7.02 -20.51 27.94
C LYS A 159 -7.59 -19.09 27.77
N GLU A 160 -6.70 -18.15 27.48
CA GLU A 160 -7.11 -16.86 26.90
C GLU A 160 -7.51 -17.11 25.44
N VAL A 161 -8.78 -17.45 25.21
CA VAL A 161 -9.33 -17.52 23.84
C VAL A 161 -9.92 -16.15 23.54
N VAL A 162 -9.08 -15.26 23.01
CA VAL A 162 -9.55 -13.99 22.42
C VAL A 162 -8.88 -13.75 21.08
N ALA A 163 -9.25 -14.56 20.10
CA ALA A 163 -9.13 -14.18 18.70
C ALA A 163 -10.49 -14.36 18.04
N ASN A 164 -11.04 -13.26 17.53
CA ASN A 164 -12.21 -13.27 16.65
C ASN A 164 -12.00 -14.38 15.60
N SER A 165 -12.97 -15.27 15.42
CA SER A 165 -12.88 -16.42 14.49
C SER A 165 -12.42 -16.02 13.09
N THR A 166 -12.71 -14.79 12.69
CA THR A 166 -12.22 -14.17 11.45
C THR A 166 -10.69 -14.03 11.40
N ILE A 167 -10.06 -13.59 12.49
CA ILE A 167 -8.60 -13.40 12.58
C ILE A 167 -7.91 -14.76 12.57
N LEU A 168 -8.47 -15.76 13.28
CA LEU A 168 -7.96 -17.13 13.25
C LEU A 168 -8.04 -17.72 11.85
N SER A 169 -9.17 -17.54 11.14
CA SER A 169 -9.29 -17.99 9.75
C SER A 169 -8.36 -17.28 8.78
N MET A 170 -8.09 -15.98 8.98
CA MET A 170 -7.18 -15.22 8.12
C MET A 170 -5.70 -15.57 8.36
N LEU A 171 -5.36 -16.05 9.55
CA LEU A 171 -4.01 -16.50 9.92
C LEU A 171 -3.82 -18.00 9.74
N ASP A 172 -4.80 -18.73 9.19
CA ASP A 172 -4.83 -20.20 9.10
C ASP A 172 -4.58 -20.90 10.46
N LEU A 173 -5.01 -20.29 11.55
CA LEU A 173 -4.88 -20.81 12.90
C LEU A 173 -6.16 -21.55 13.33
N LYS A 174 -6.00 -22.58 14.17
CA LYS A 174 -7.14 -23.33 14.70
C LYS A 174 -8.06 -22.43 15.54
N PRO A 175 -9.36 -22.73 15.63
CA PRO A 175 -10.33 -21.96 16.42
C PRO A 175 -9.99 -21.87 17.92
N ASP A 176 -9.13 -22.75 18.42
CA ASP A 176 -8.64 -22.83 19.79
C ASP A 176 -7.18 -22.37 19.95
N ALA A 177 -6.60 -21.73 18.94
CA ALA A 177 -5.23 -21.24 18.99
C ALA A 177 -5.06 -20.22 20.12
N LYS A 178 -3.92 -20.32 20.82
CA LYS A 178 -3.62 -19.44 21.96
C LYS A 178 -3.26 -18.04 21.47
N THR A 179 -3.42 -17.05 22.34
CA THR A 179 -2.99 -15.66 22.09
C THR A 179 -1.51 -15.57 21.72
N GLU A 180 -0.68 -16.46 22.24
CA GLU A 180 0.74 -16.61 21.91
C GLU A 180 0.96 -17.00 20.43
N ASP A 181 0.19 -17.96 19.92
CA ASP A 181 0.27 -18.43 18.54
C ASP A 181 -0.22 -17.35 17.55
N VAL A 182 -1.28 -16.64 17.93
CA VAL A 182 -1.81 -15.51 17.15
C VAL A 182 -0.79 -14.37 17.09
N ALA A 183 -0.15 -14.04 18.22
CA ALA A 183 0.91 -13.04 18.27
C ALA A 183 2.12 -13.45 17.43
N ALA A 184 2.54 -14.72 17.48
CA ALA A 184 3.63 -15.24 16.66
C ALA A 184 3.32 -15.13 15.16
N SER A 185 2.12 -15.51 14.72
CA SER A 185 1.70 -15.39 13.31
C SER A 185 1.59 -13.94 12.84
N ILE A 186 1.09 -13.03 13.68
CA ILE A 186 1.06 -11.60 13.37
C ILE A 186 2.47 -11.02 13.29
N MET A 187 3.38 -11.43 14.18
CA MET A 187 4.78 -11.01 14.11
C MET A 187 5.47 -11.56 12.86
N ALA A 188 5.21 -12.81 12.47
CA ALA A 188 5.71 -13.38 11.23
C ALA A 188 5.18 -12.63 9.99
N LEU A 189 3.90 -12.25 9.98
CA LEU A 189 3.30 -11.47 8.90
C LEU A 189 3.87 -10.04 8.85
N LYS A 190 3.96 -9.37 10.00
CA LYS A 190 4.49 -7.99 10.11
C LYS A 190 5.97 -7.92 9.79
N ALA A 191 6.75 -8.94 10.12
CA ALA A 191 8.14 -9.06 9.73
C ALA A 191 8.31 -9.33 8.22
N GLY A 192 7.21 -9.41 7.45
CA GLY A 192 7.25 -9.81 6.05
C GLY A 192 8.00 -11.13 5.94
N GLY A 193 7.54 -12.13 6.71
CA GLY A 193 8.18 -13.41 7.03
C GLY A 193 9.64 -13.46 6.64
N ALA A 194 10.59 -13.30 7.56
CA ALA A 194 12.03 -13.12 7.32
C ALA A 194 12.65 -13.79 6.06
N ASN A 195 12.14 -14.96 5.64
CA ASN A 195 12.43 -15.57 4.35
C ASN A 195 12.07 -14.73 3.12
N LEU A 196 10.92 -14.03 3.06
CA LEU A 196 10.50 -13.25 1.90
C LEU A 196 11.42 -12.04 1.66
N GLN A 197 11.88 -11.37 2.71
CA GLN A 197 12.86 -10.29 2.55
C GLN A 197 14.21 -10.83 2.07
N ALA A 198 14.65 -11.99 2.57
CA ALA A 198 15.85 -12.66 2.10
C ALA A 198 15.72 -13.12 0.64
N GLU A 199 14.57 -13.70 0.26
CA GLU A 199 14.26 -14.11 -1.12
C GLU A 199 14.17 -12.92 -2.08
N LEU A 200 13.57 -11.80 -1.65
CA LEU A 200 13.51 -10.57 -2.45
C LEU A 200 14.90 -9.97 -2.67
N ASN A 201 15.76 -9.97 -1.64
CA ASN A 201 17.14 -9.50 -1.78
C ASN A 201 17.94 -10.44 -2.70
N ALA A 202 17.84 -11.75 -2.52
CA ALA A 202 18.50 -12.74 -3.37
C ALA A 202 18.02 -12.67 -4.83
N LEU A 203 16.72 -12.42 -5.06
CA LEU A 203 16.16 -12.25 -6.41
C LEU A 203 16.66 -10.96 -7.06
N LYS A 204 16.74 -9.87 -6.31
CA LYS A 204 17.32 -8.60 -6.78
C LYS A 204 18.80 -8.74 -7.14
N GLU A 205 19.59 -9.41 -6.30
CA GLU A 205 21.01 -9.67 -6.59
C GLU A 205 21.17 -10.50 -7.87
N ARG A 206 20.37 -11.57 -8.05
CA ARG A 206 20.38 -12.36 -9.29
C ARG A 206 19.96 -11.55 -10.53
N MET A 207 19.01 -10.63 -10.40
CA MET A 207 18.62 -9.76 -11.52
C MET A 207 19.75 -8.79 -11.87
N GLN A 208 20.38 -8.16 -10.87
CA GLN A 208 21.51 -7.26 -11.09
C GLN A 208 22.70 -7.96 -11.73
N GLU A 209 23.02 -9.19 -11.28
CA GLU A 209 24.10 -9.99 -11.86
C GLU A 209 23.82 -10.35 -13.32
N LYS A 210 22.59 -10.75 -13.64
CA LYS A 210 22.18 -11.06 -15.02
C LYS A 210 22.21 -9.83 -15.93
N ASP A 211 21.66 -8.71 -15.48
CA ASP A 211 21.63 -7.47 -16.27
C ASP A 211 23.06 -6.96 -16.51
N ALA A 212 23.92 -7.03 -15.49
CA ALA A 212 25.34 -6.67 -15.60
C ALA A 212 26.08 -7.59 -16.59
N GLU A 213 25.89 -8.91 -16.47
CA GLU A 213 26.53 -9.87 -17.36
C GLU A 213 26.05 -9.72 -18.81
N GLU A 214 24.75 -9.50 -19.03
CA GLU A 214 24.22 -9.27 -20.37
C GLU A 214 24.84 -8.02 -21.03
N GLU A 215 25.00 -6.94 -20.26
CA GLU A 215 25.59 -5.70 -20.77
C GLU A 215 27.09 -5.84 -21.05
N VAL A 216 27.82 -6.55 -20.18
CA VAL A 216 29.24 -6.86 -20.39
C VAL A 216 29.41 -7.75 -21.63
N GLN A 217 28.54 -8.74 -21.83
CA GLN A 217 28.56 -9.59 -23.03
C GLN A 217 28.26 -8.79 -24.31
N LYS A 218 27.34 -7.83 -24.27
CA LYS A 218 27.09 -6.90 -25.39
C LYS A 218 28.32 -6.05 -25.69
N ALA A 219 28.96 -5.51 -24.66
CA ALA A 219 30.19 -4.72 -24.81
C ALA A 219 31.37 -5.55 -25.37
N LEU A 220 31.50 -6.81 -24.94
CA LEU A 220 32.52 -7.74 -25.42
C LEU A 220 32.30 -8.09 -26.90
N LYS A 221 31.05 -8.39 -27.29
CA LYS A 221 30.66 -8.63 -28.69
C LYS A 221 30.85 -7.39 -29.57
N ALA A 222 30.60 -6.21 -29.02
CA ALA A 222 30.85 -4.94 -29.70
C ALA A 222 32.35 -4.58 -29.79
N GLY A 223 33.23 -5.37 -29.18
CA GLY A 223 34.68 -5.10 -29.15
C GLY A 223 35.06 -3.86 -28.33
N LYS A 224 34.15 -3.32 -27.53
CA LYS A 224 34.37 -2.12 -26.70
C LYS A 224 35.13 -2.41 -25.42
N ILE A 225 35.14 -3.67 -24.99
CA ILE A 225 35.98 -4.17 -23.89
C ILE A 225 36.77 -5.39 -24.36
N THR A 226 37.94 -5.58 -23.77
CA THR A 226 38.78 -6.76 -24.01
C THR A 226 38.38 -7.91 -23.07
N ALA A 227 38.76 -9.15 -23.42
CA ALA A 227 38.53 -10.31 -22.55
C ALA A 227 39.17 -10.13 -21.16
N ALA A 228 40.34 -9.48 -21.09
CA ALA A 228 41.04 -9.17 -19.84
C ALA A 228 40.28 -8.17 -18.94
N GLN A 229 39.40 -7.34 -19.52
CA GLN A 229 38.61 -6.35 -18.79
C GLN A 229 37.23 -6.88 -18.38
N THR A 230 36.90 -8.13 -18.71
CA THR A 230 35.58 -8.72 -18.41
C THR A 230 35.28 -8.72 -16.93
N GLU A 231 36.24 -9.08 -16.08
CA GLU A 231 36.06 -9.18 -14.64
C GLU A 231 35.82 -7.81 -14.00
N TRP A 232 36.64 -6.81 -14.37
CA TRP A 232 36.43 -5.41 -14.01
C TRP A 232 35.08 -4.87 -14.48
N ALA A 233 34.70 -5.18 -15.72
CA ALA A 233 33.44 -4.72 -16.31
C ALA A 233 32.22 -5.32 -15.59
N LYS A 234 32.29 -6.60 -15.19
CA LYS A 234 31.25 -7.25 -14.36
C LYS A 234 31.12 -6.59 -13.00
N GLU A 235 32.23 -6.39 -12.28
CA GLU A 235 32.19 -5.72 -10.98
C GLU A 235 31.65 -4.29 -11.06
N TYR A 236 32.04 -3.54 -12.09
CA TYR A 236 31.59 -2.18 -12.28
C TYR A 236 30.11 -2.12 -12.69
N ALA A 237 29.64 -3.02 -13.56
CA ALA A 237 28.24 -3.09 -13.97
C ALA A 237 27.30 -3.55 -12.84
N ILE A 238 27.77 -4.43 -11.93
CA ILE A 238 27.02 -4.82 -10.72
C ILE A 238 26.87 -3.61 -9.78
N LYS A 239 27.92 -2.80 -9.62
CA LYS A 239 27.89 -1.61 -8.75
C LYS A 239 27.09 -0.45 -9.36
N ASP A 240 27.26 -0.19 -10.66
CA ASP A 240 26.57 0.88 -11.38
C ASP A 240 26.40 0.54 -12.87
N LEU A 241 25.26 -0.10 -13.17
CA LEU A 241 24.89 -0.47 -14.53
C LEU A 241 24.70 0.73 -15.47
N LYS A 242 24.24 1.89 -14.95
CA LYS A 242 24.05 3.10 -15.76
C LYS A 242 25.40 3.74 -16.09
N GLY A 243 26.29 3.82 -15.10
CA GLY A 243 27.66 4.26 -15.29
C GLY A 243 28.40 3.39 -16.32
N PHE A 244 28.24 2.07 -16.24
CA PHE A 244 28.83 1.15 -17.21
C PHE A 244 28.30 1.37 -18.63
N LYS A 245 26.98 1.50 -18.82
CA LYS A 245 26.40 1.84 -20.13
C LYS A 245 26.97 3.16 -20.68
N GLY A 246 27.07 4.19 -19.85
CA GLY A 246 27.66 5.48 -20.24
C GLY A 246 29.15 5.39 -20.60
N PHE A 247 29.91 4.49 -19.96
CA PHE A 247 31.29 4.19 -20.34
C PHE A 247 31.35 3.51 -21.71
N ILE A 248 30.54 2.45 -21.91
CA ILE A 248 30.47 1.72 -23.17
C ILE A 248 30.03 2.62 -24.32
N ASP A 249 29.08 3.54 -24.12
CA ASP A 249 28.64 4.47 -25.17
C ASP A 249 29.76 5.38 -25.67
N LYS A 250 30.70 5.76 -24.80
CA LYS A 250 31.84 6.62 -25.12
C LYS A 250 33.10 5.84 -25.49
N ALA A 251 33.16 4.56 -25.16
CA ALA A 251 34.33 3.73 -25.40
C ALA A 251 34.53 3.48 -26.91
N PRO A 252 35.74 3.73 -27.44
CA PRO A 252 36.07 3.33 -28.80
C PRO A 252 36.10 1.79 -28.91
N ILE A 253 36.02 1.27 -30.13
CA ILE A 253 36.22 -0.16 -30.38
C ILE A 253 37.69 -0.49 -30.10
N VAL A 254 37.95 -1.25 -29.04
CA VAL A 254 39.29 -1.64 -28.58
C VAL A 254 39.73 -2.94 -29.24
N VAL A 255 38.79 -3.85 -29.48
CA VAL A 255 39.01 -5.13 -30.17
C VAL A 255 38.27 -5.09 -31.50
N PRO A 256 38.97 -5.01 -32.64
CA PRO A 256 38.35 -5.16 -33.95
C PRO A 256 37.73 -6.56 -34.06
N GLN A 257 36.40 -6.65 -33.93
CA GLN A 257 35.63 -7.86 -34.20
C GLN A 257 35.35 -7.93 -35.71
N GLY A 258 36.43 -8.12 -36.45
CA GLY A 258 36.47 -8.30 -37.89
C GLY A 258 37.78 -9.00 -38.18
N ARG A 259 37.76 -9.94 -39.14
CA ARG A 259 38.97 -10.56 -39.69
C ARG A 259 40.02 -9.45 -39.79
N LEU A 260 41.16 -9.59 -39.12
CA LEU A 260 42.28 -8.71 -39.39
C LEU A 260 42.43 -8.78 -40.90
N ASP A 261 42.17 -7.68 -41.60
CA ASP A 261 42.72 -7.47 -42.94
C ASP A 261 44.23 -7.32 -42.73
N LEU A 262 44.87 -8.39 -42.25
CA LEU A 262 46.19 -8.72 -42.72
C LEU A 262 45.97 -8.79 -44.21
N LYS A 263 46.45 -7.78 -44.94
CA LYS A 263 46.68 -7.97 -46.37
C LYS A 263 47.37 -9.32 -46.45
N ASP A 264 46.77 -10.28 -47.13
CA ASP A 264 47.46 -11.51 -47.49
C ASP A 264 48.83 -11.07 -48.02
N ALA A 265 49.89 -11.75 -47.57
CA ALA A 265 51.22 -11.50 -48.11
C ALA A 265 51.07 -11.44 -49.64
N PRO A 266 51.59 -10.39 -50.30
CA PRO A 266 51.30 -10.15 -51.71
C PRO A 266 51.49 -11.46 -52.46
N GLU A 267 50.45 -11.93 -53.15
CA GLU A 267 50.53 -13.14 -53.96
C GLU A 267 51.78 -13.01 -54.82
N THR A 268 52.69 -13.97 -54.70
CA THR A 268 53.93 -14.11 -55.46
C THR A 268 53.60 -14.20 -56.94
N SER A 269 53.33 -13.04 -57.53
CA SER A 269 53.08 -12.86 -58.95
C SER A 269 54.42 -12.52 -59.58
N GLY A 270 55.23 -13.55 -59.80
CA GLY A 270 56.47 -13.49 -60.59
C GLY A 270 57.58 -12.71 -59.92
N CYS A 271 58.61 -13.43 -59.43
CA CYS A 271 59.94 -12.86 -59.28
C CYS A 271 60.33 -12.24 -60.62
N ASP A 272 60.57 -10.93 -60.74
CA ASP A 272 61.38 -10.44 -61.86
C ASP A 272 62.09 -9.09 -61.65
N GLU A 273 61.82 -8.28 -60.61
CA GLU A 273 62.67 -7.10 -60.34
C GLU A 273 62.98 -6.85 -58.86
N VAL A 274 62.04 -7.09 -57.95
CA VAL A 274 62.22 -6.80 -56.52
C VAL A 274 63.12 -7.85 -55.83
N ASP A 275 63.06 -9.11 -56.27
CA ASP A 275 63.84 -10.19 -55.68
C ASP A 275 65.34 -10.11 -56.03
N ILE A 276 65.70 -9.54 -57.18
CA ILE A 276 67.10 -9.44 -57.62
C ILE A 276 67.89 -8.46 -56.74
N GLU A 277 67.29 -7.33 -56.35
CA GLU A 277 67.94 -6.33 -55.51
C GLU A 277 68.12 -6.83 -54.06
N ILE A 278 67.15 -7.61 -53.56
CA ILE A 278 67.18 -8.20 -52.21
C ILE A 278 68.22 -9.33 -52.14
N LEU A 279 68.26 -10.22 -53.15
CA LEU A 279 69.27 -11.29 -53.25
C LEU A 279 70.70 -10.73 -53.31
N LYS A 280 70.88 -9.63 -54.05
CA LYS A 280 72.17 -8.93 -54.17
C LYS A 280 72.61 -8.26 -52.86
N ASN A 281 71.67 -7.69 -52.10
CA ASN A 281 71.94 -7.14 -50.76
C ASN A 281 72.20 -8.22 -49.70
N MET A 282 71.67 -9.42 -49.89
CA MET A 282 71.89 -10.57 -49.00
C MET A 282 73.13 -11.40 -49.38
N GLY A 283 73.84 -11.02 -50.45
CA GLY A 283 75.07 -11.68 -50.88
C GLY A 283 74.86 -13.07 -51.50
N VAL A 284 73.63 -13.39 -51.89
CA VAL A 284 73.25 -14.68 -52.49
C VAL A 284 73.21 -14.52 -53.99
N GLY A 285 73.99 -15.34 -54.71
CA GLY A 285 74.06 -15.29 -56.16
C GLY A 285 72.81 -15.89 -56.80
N MET A 286 72.48 -15.44 -58.01
CA MET A 286 71.36 -15.99 -58.80
C MET A 286 71.49 -17.52 -59.02
N ASP A 287 72.73 -18.04 -58.99
CA ASP A 287 73.05 -19.46 -59.11
C ASP A 287 72.69 -20.27 -57.84
N ASP A 288 72.72 -19.65 -56.66
CA ASP A 288 72.38 -20.33 -55.39
C ASP A 288 70.86 -20.55 -55.29
N VAL A 289 70.07 -19.58 -55.78
CA VAL A 289 68.60 -19.68 -55.81
C VAL A 289 68.12 -20.77 -56.76
N LYS A 290 68.81 -20.96 -57.90
CA LYS A 290 68.49 -22.04 -58.83
C LYS A 290 68.88 -23.43 -58.33
N ASN A 291 69.92 -23.54 -57.51
CA ASN A 291 70.41 -24.83 -57.03
C ASN A 291 69.70 -25.32 -55.76
N TYR A 292 69.11 -24.42 -54.97
CA TYR A 292 68.53 -24.74 -53.65
C TYR A 292 67.07 -24.28 -53.49
N GLY A 293 66.42 -23.79 -54.55
CA GLY A 293 65.11 -23.15 -54.52
C GLY A 293 63.89 -24.07 -54.70
N GLU A 294 64.05 -25.39 -54.76
CA GLU A 294 62.91 -26.32 -54.80
C GLU A 294 62.94 -27.31 -53.62
N GLU A 295 62.02 -27.11 -52.68
CA GLU A 295 61.10 -28.11 -52.09
C GLU A 295 60.38 -27.49 -50.88
N ASP A 296 59.15 -27.01 -51.10
CA ASP A 296 57.92 -27.38 -50.37
C ASP A 296 56.74 -26.49 -50.82
#